data_AF-A0A329ZTJ1-F1
#
_entry.id   AF-A0A329ZTJ1-F1
#
_cell.length_a   1.000
_cell.length_b   1.000
_cell.length_c   1.000
_cell.angle_alpha   90.00
_cell.angle_beta   90.00
_cell.angle_gamma   90.00
#
_symmetry.space_group_name_H-M   'P 1'
#
loop_
_entity.id
_entity.type
_entity.pdbx_description
1 polymer ?
#
loop_
_entity_poly.entity_id
_entity_poly.type
_entity_poly.pdbx_seq_one_letter_code
_entity_poly.pdbx_strand_id
1 'polypeptide(L)'
;MNTIRINISRESEESVRLIDLWQTPISALRVFWNGDNQEYEEFFEKYHLTWEETNSIYETKQQAADILERLAQIFKQDIAQFDFRLATALKGRGLTSMQEVEIATLRFDMQECDSECQEILQDIFFHCTTRSFLDFRRIQGFELILNYSRRGYFDEGERIGIYTARNAYNLKDGIKNSRDINFILSGLCLEIAQKLPHCQFLYTYVTGVGASIDNIVAAADIVQAKQNRLAIKEKAKEELRAQKAKTRDSLAVESLEQKLMQASTTQFRMQLEDSFDEYFEKGFEYYNAKELEKFHMRLQKAKENAKEAYTYIRTQIDEGLSLKESLDLVKQKYRDEDTLNLASMLIARDILEISKKETQIANLKEELTLKEKEYKKLYEQIAKMEQTISSLRGSLSEKVNEFNLYKEKAKEELEDFAQKAKQAVQEELQQLIQEKEELEIESSENATLIDRLNVENQLLKENLNKLEQHIKELQIENRDLYAFKINHQDSM
;
A
#
# COMPACT_ATOMS: atom_id res chain seq x y z
N MET A 1 31.93 8.04 2.75
CA MET A 1 31.37 6.70 2.43
C MET A 1 29.96 6.93 1.98
N ASN A 2 29.57 6.36 0.83
CA ASN A 2 28.23 6.55 0.29
C ASN A 2 27.23 5.79 1.16
N THR A 3 26.24 6.52 1.69
CA THR A 3 25.21 5.97 2.57
C THR A 3 23.86 6.01 1.87
N ILE A 4 23.16 4.88 1.88
CA ILE A 4 21.82 4.74 1.33
C ILE A 4 20.85 4.56 2.49
N ARG A 5 19.94 5.51 2.70
CA ARG A 5 18.93 5.41 3.77
C ARG A 5 17.70 4.67 3.25
N ILE A 6 17.29 3.63 3.97
CA ILE A 6 16.17 2.77 3.61
C ILE A 6 15.01 3.04 4.55
N ASN A 7 13.84 3.31 3.98
CA ASN A 7 12.58 3.43 4.70
C ASN A 7 11.55 2.45 4.15
N ILE A 8 10.86 1.74 5.04
CA ILE A 8 9.73 0.85 4.73
C ILE A 8 8.46 1.51 5.20
N SER A 9 7.52 1.73 4.30
CA SER A 9 6.17 2.21 4.62
C SER A 9 5.10 1.30 4.03
N ARG A 10 3.91 1.34 4.64
CA ARG A 10 2.68 0.87 4.01
C ARG A 10 2.00 2.11 3.43
N GLU A 11 2.05 2.27 2.12
CA GLU A 11 1.26 3.30 1.45
C GLU A 11 -0.14 2.76 1.12
N SER A 12 -1.10 3.67 0.95
CA SER A 12 -2.40 3.32 0.40
C SER A 12 -2.23 2.89 -1.05
N GLU A 13 -2.96 1.86 -1.49
CA GLU A 13 -2.85 1.37 -2.87
C GLU A 13 -3.14 2.49 -3.89
N GLU A 14 -3.98 3.46 -3.53
CA GLU A 14 -4.28 4.67 -4.30
C GLU A 14 -3.06 5.54 -4.69
N SER A 15 -1.92 5.43 -3.98
CA SER A 15 -0.70 6.21 -4.30
C SER A 15 0.15 5.57 -5.41
N VAL A 16 -0.09 4.31 -5.75
CA VAL A 16 0.71 3.56 -6.73
C VAL A 16 0.25 3.90 -8.14
N ARG A 17 1.20 4.26 -9.01
CA ARG A 17 0.90 4.59 -10.40
C ARG A 17 1.12 3.37 -11.28
N LEU A 18 0.13 3.05 -12.12
CA LEU A 18 0.19 1.89 -13.01
C LEU A 18 1.28 2.02 -14.08
N ILE A 19 1.58 3.25 -14.51
CA ILE A 19 2.67 3.52 -15.46
C ILE A 19 4.05 3.14 -14.90
N ASP A 20 4.18 3.05 -13.58
CA ASP A 20 5.42 2.68 -12.91
C ASP A 20 5.59 1.14 -12.88
N LEU A 21 4.64 0.35 -13.41
CA LEU A 21 4.71 -1.11 -13.42
C LEU A 21 5.93 -1.59 -14.20
N TRP A 22 6.81 -2.32 -13.52
CA TRP A 22 8.07 -2.76 -14.09
C TRP A 22 8.18 -4.29 -14.14
N GLN A 23 7.80 -4.97 -13.05
CA GLN A 23 7.88 -6.42 -12.96
C GLN A 23 6.51 -7.06 -12.85
N THR A 24 6.28 -8.07 -13.68
CA THR A 24 5.11 -8.96 -13.69
C THR A 24 5.52 -10.38 -13.29
N PRO A 25 4.58 -11.28 -12.95
CA PRO A 25 4.89 -12.67 -12.61
C PRO A 25 5.64 -13.42 -13.71
N ILE A 26 5.39 -13.06 -14.97
CA ILE A 26 6.12 -13.57 -16.14
C ILE A 26 7.59 -13.22 -15.95
N SER A 27 7.94 -11.94 -16.01
CA SER A 27 9.33 -11.46 -15.86
C SER A 27 10.01 -11.90 -14.55
N ALA A 28 9.29 -11.97 -13.42
CA ALA A 28 9.82 -12.40 -12.13
C ALA A 28 10.32 -13.86 -12.15
N LEU A 29 9.65 -14.73 -12.91
CA LEU A 29 10.00 -16.15 -13.02
C LEU A 29 11.12 -16.43 -14.04
N ARG A 30 11.55 -15.42 -14.81
CA ARG A 30 12.65 -15.55 -15.79
C ARG A 30 13.92 -16.12 -15.17
N VAL A 31 14.20 -15.78 -13.91
CA VAL A 31 15.39 -16.22 -13.16
C VAL A 31 15.48 -17.76 -13.03
N PHE A 32 14.36 -18.47 -13.21
CA PHE A 32 14.29 -19.93 -13.09
C PHE A 32 14.19 -20.66 -14.44
N TRP A 33 14.35 -19.95 -15.55
CA TRP A 33 14.35 -20.54 -16.88
C TRP A 33 15.78 -20.87 -17.30
N ASN A 34 16.00 -22.11 -17.75
CA ASN A 34 17.33 -22.58 -18.15
C ASN A 34 17.60 -22.52 -19.66
N GLY A 35 16.61 -22.10 -20.46
CA GLY A 35 16.72 -22.01 -21.92
C GLY A 35 16.96 -20.61 -22.45
N ASP A 36 16.78 -20.45 -23.75
CA ASP A 36 17.01 -19.18 -24.43
C ASP A 36 15.87 -18.18 -24.22
N ASN A 37 16.10 -16.91 -24.57
CA ASN A 37 15.06 -15.85 -24.50
C ASN A 37 13.90 -16.15 -25.46
N GLN A 38 14.20 -16.61 -26.68
CA GLN A 38 13.18 -16.93 -27.69
C GLN A 38 12.28 -18.09 -27.25
N GLU A 39 12.87 -19.18 -26.76
CA GLU A 39 12.11 -20.34 -26.28
C GLU A 39 11.19 -20.00 -25.09
N TYR A 40 11.59 -19.02 -24.29
CA TYR A 40 10.78 -18.53 -23.19
C TYR A 40 9.58 -17.73 -23.69
N GLU A 41 9.78 -16.80 -24.61
CA GLU A 41 8.68 -16.07 -25.24
C GLU A 41 7.71 -17.04 -25.94
N GLU A 42 8.24 -17.99 -26.71
CA GLU A 42 7.45 -19.06 -27.35
C GLU A 42 6.64 -19.89 -26.34
N PHE A 43 7.18 -20.16 -25.15
CA PHE A 43 6.46 -20.86 -24.10
C PHE A 43 5.25 -20.05 -23.62
N PHE A 44 5.41 -18.75 -23.35
CA PHE A 44 4.30 -17.90 -22.91
C PHE A 44 3.27 -17.68 -24.03
N GLU A 45 3.69 -17.58 -25.29
CA GLU A 45 2.81 -17.52 -26.45
C GLU A 45 2.00 -18.81 -26.64
N LYS A 46 2.65 -19.98 -26.57
CA LYS A 46 2.02 -21.30 -26.69
C LYS A 46 0.89 -21.51 -25.70
N TYR A 47 1.04 -21.00 -24.48
CA TYR A 47 0.05 -21.12 -23.41
C TYR A 47 -0.85 -19.89 -23.24
N HIS A 48 -0.78 -18.91 -24.16
CA HIS A 48 -1.54 -17.67 -24.14
C HIS A 48 -1.45 -16.94 -22.78
N LEU A 49 -0.24 -16.89 -22.24
CA LEU A 49 0.09 -16.19 -21.00
C LEU A 49 0.64 -14.81 -21.33
N THR A 50 -0.24 -13.91 -21.77
CA THR A 50 0.11 -12.52 -22.07
C THR A 50 -0.24 -11.59 -20.92
N TRP A 51 0.52 -10.51 -20.79
CA TRP A 51 0.20 -9.40 -19.90
C TRP A 51 -0.54 -8.32 -20.70
N GLU A 52 -1.64 -7.82 -20.16
CA GLU A 52 -2.50 -6.82 -20.79
C GLU A 52 -2.41 -5.51 -19.99
N GLU A 53 -2.72 -4.39 -20.64
CA GLU A 53 -2.78 -3.10 -19.94
C GLU A 53 -4.00 -3.09 -19.00
N THR A 54 -3.74 -2.85 -17.71
CA THR A 54 -4.77 -2.78 -16.67
C THR A 54 -5.06 -1.33 -16.28
N ASN A 55 -6.31 -1.03 -15.91
CA ASN A 55 -6.75 0.33 -15.55
C ASN A 55 -6.78 0.59 -14.04
N SER A 56 -6.64 -0.45 -13.22
CA SER A 56 -6.58 -0.35 -11.76
C SER A 56 -5.59 -1.34 -11.16
N ILE A 57 -5.07 -1.02 -9.96
CA ILE A 57 -4.18 -1.92 -9.22
C ILE A 57 -4.88 -3.23 -8.86
N TYR A 58 -6.20 -3.15 -8.62
CA TYR A 58 -7.02 -4.32 -8.38
C TYR A 58 -6.99 -5.27 -9.60
N GLU A 59 -7.20 -4.75 -10.80
CA GLU A 59 -7.08 -5.51 -12.06
C GLU A 59 -5.67 -6.07 -12.25
N THR A 60 -4.62 -5.27 -11.98
CA THR A 60 -3.22 -5.71 -12.06
C THR A 60 -2.95 -6.91 -11.15
N LYS A 61 -3.42 -6.86 -9.90
CA LYS A 61 -3.27 -7.97 -8.95
C LYS A 61 -4.10 -9.18 -9.37
N GLN A 62 -5.30 -8.97 -9.90
CA GLN A 62 -6.16 -10.04 -10.40
C GLN A 62 -5.49 -10.77 -11.57
N GLN A 63 -5.02 -10.05 -12.58
CA GLN A 63 -4.33 -10.64 -13.72
C GLN A 63 -3.09 -11.43 -13.30
N ALA A 64 -2.29 -10.89 -12.37
CA ALA A 64 -1.13 -11.61 -11.87
C ALA A 64 -1.49 -12.86 -11.04
N ALA A 65 -2.61 -12.86 -10.30
CA ALA A 65 -3.12 -14.06 -9.64
C ALA A 65 -3.52 -15.13 -10.68
N ASP A 66 -4.26 -14.73 -11.72
CA ASP A 66 -4.73 -15.62 -12.77
C ASP A 66 -3.55 -16.25 -13.55
N ILE A 67 -2.51 -15.46 -13.87
CA ILE A 67 -1.30 -15.97 -14.53
C ILE A 67 -0.57 -16.99 -13.65
N LEU A 68 -0.40 -16.71 -12.36
CA LEU A 68 0.26 -17.65 -11.43
C LEU A 68 -0.54 -18.94 -11.27
N GLU A 69 -1.89 -18.87 -11.25
CA GLU A 69 -2.74 -20.05 -11.19
C GLU A 69 -2.66 -20.87 -12.49
N ARG A 70 -2.72 -20.23 -13.66
CA ARG A 70 -2.54 -20.90 -14.95
C ARG A 70 -1.18 -21.57 -15.04
N LEU A 71 -0.10 -20.90 -14.64
CA LEU A 71 1.24 -21.49 -14.57
C LEU A 71 1.29 -22.70 -13.64
N ALA A 72 0.65 -22.63 -12.47
CA ALA A 72 0.56 -23.76 -11.54
C ALA A 72 -0.18 -24.97 -12.14
N GLN A 73 -1.15 -24.74 -13.04
CA GLN A 73 -1.85 -25.78 -13.77
C GLN A 73 -0.99 -26.34 -14.92
N ILE A 74 -0.34 -25.49 -15.70
CA ILE A 74 0.53 -25.88 -16.82
C ILE A 74 1.70 -26.73 -16.32
N PHE A 75 2.36 -26.31 -15.23
CA PHE A 75 3.48 -27.05 -14.61
C PHE A 75 3.08 -28.43 -14.04
N LYS A 76 1.79 -28.81 -14.01
CA LYS A 76 1.37 -30.20 -13.74
C LYS A 76 1.56 -31.10 -14.96
N GLN A 77 1.47 -30.54 -16.16
CA GLN A 77 1.49 -31.26 -17.42
C GLN A 77 2.86 -31.13 -18.11
N ASP A 78 3.37 -29.90 -18.21
CA ASP A 78 4.60 -29.57 -18.91
C ASP A 78 5.30 -28.41 -18.19
N ILE A 79 6.46 -28.68 -17.58
CA ILE A 79 7.30 -27.64 -16.95
C ILE A 79 8.29 -27.03 -17.95
N ALA A 80 8.43 -27.62 -19.15
CA ALA A 80 9.43 -27.25 -20.14
C ALA A 80 10.84 -27.12 -19.52
N GLN A 81 11.51 -25.98 -19.72
CA GLN A 81 12.88 -25.72 -19.25
C GLN A 81 12.94 -24.95 -17.92
N PHE A 82 11.80 -24.73 -17.25
CA PHE A 82 11.79 -24.16 -15.92
C PHE A 82 12.41 -25.12 -14.89
N ASP A 83 13.01 -24.54 -13.85
CA ASP A 83 13.46 -25.31 -12.69
C ASP A 83 12.31 -26.13 -12.09
N PHE A 84 12.48 -27.46 -12.06
CA PHE A 84 11.47 -28.40 -11.57
C PHE A 84 10.98 -28.10 -10.15
N ARG A 85 11.79 -27.41 -9.32
CA ARG A 85 11.42 -26.97 -7.97
C ARG A 85 10.22 -26.03 -7.98
N LEU A 86 9.98 -25.29 -9.06
CA LEU A 86 8.81 -24.40 -9.22
C LEU A 86 7.48 -25.16 -9.26
N ALA A 87 7.45 -26.35 -9.86
CA ALA A 87 6.22 -27.16 -9.94
C ALA A 87 5.66 -27.45 -8.54
N THR A 88 6.52 -27.64 -7.54
CA THR A 88 6.07 -27.88 -6.16
C THR A 88 5.77 -26.58 -5.43
N ALA A 89 6.53 -25.51 -5.72
CA ALA A 89 6.37 -24.20 -5.09
C ALA A 89 4.99 -23.57 -5.35
N LEU A 90 4.53 -23.59 -6.61
CA LEU A 90 3.25 -23.01 -7.03
C LEU A 90 2.03 -23.87 -6.66
N LYS A 91 2.23 -25.14 -6.27
CA LYS A 91 1.15 -26.08 -5.86
C LYS A 91 0.70 -25.94 -4.41
N GLY A 92 1.30 -25.04 -3.61
CA GLY A 92 1.04 -24.95 -2.18
C GLY A 92 -0.44 -24.76 -1.83
N ARG A 93 -1.06 -25.74 -1.15
CA ARG A 93 -2.35 -25.55 -0.48
C ARG A 93 -2.21 -24.41 0.55
N GLY A 94 -3.07 -23.40 0.47
CA GLY A 94 -3.07 -22.27 1.42
C GLY A 94 -2.27 -21.04 0.99
N LEU A 95 -1.94 -20.91 -0.30
CA LEU A 95 -1.49 -19.66 -0.87
C LEU A 95 -2.67 -18.66 -0.84
N THR A 96 -2.63 -17.65 0.04
CA THR A 96 -3.51 -16.48 -0.03
C THR A 96 -3.51 -15.94 -1.46
N SER A 97 -4.69 -15.60 -1.98
CA SER A 97 -4.81 -15.06 -3.34
C SER A 97 -3.91 -13.83 -3.44
N MET A 98 -3.17 -13.68 -4.55
CA MET A 98 -2.30 -12.52 -4.74
C MET A 98 -3.10 -11.21 -4.67
N GLN A 99 -4.39 -11.27 -5.06
CA GLN A 99 -5.36 -10.17 -4.92
C GLN A 99 -5.46 -9.63 -3.49
N GLU A 100 -5.36 -10.50 -2.48
CA GLU A 100 -5.51 -10.15 -1.06
C GLU A 100 -4.19 -9.67 -0.43
N VAL A 101 -3.07 -9.73 -1.17
CA VAL A 101 -1.76 -9.34 -0.64
C VAL A 101 -1.56 -7.83 -0.79
N GLU A 102 -1.27 -7.19 0.33
CA GLU A 102 -0.93 -5.76 0.41
C GLU A 102 0.33 -5.43 -0.41
N ILE A 103 0.35 -4.23 -0.99
CA ILE A 103 1.54 -3.62 -1.57
C ILE A 103 2.32 -2.92 -0.44
N ALA A 104 3.64 -3.09 -0.42
CA ALA A 104 4.54 -2.36 0.48
C ALA A 104 5.44 -1.42 -0.32
N THR A 105 5.94 -0.38 0.32
CA THR A 105 6.81 0.62 -0.29
C THR A 105 8.19 0.59 0.36
N LEU A 106 9.24 0.46 -0.45
CA LEU A 106 10.62 0.76 -0.04
C LEU A 106 11.04 2.08 -0.66
N ARG A 107 11.66 2.93 0.14
CA ARG A 107 12.33 4.14 -0.34
C ARG A 107 13.82 4.04 -0.05
N PHE A 108 14.63 4.23 -1.07
CA PHE A 108 16.08 4.32 -0.98
C PHE A 108 16.46 5.78 -1.24
N ASP A 109 16.84 6.48 -0.19
CA ASP A 109 17.33 7.86 -0.25
C ASP A 109 18.83 7.84 -0.52
N MET A 110 19.22 8.46 -1.63
CA MET A 110 20.58 8.54 -2.15
C MET A 110 21.25 9.90 -1.91
N GLN A 111 20.66 10.78 -1.10
CA GLN A 111 21.18 12.14 -0.89
C GLN A 111 22.64 12.16 -0.39
N GLU A 112 23.04 11.15 0.38
CA GLU A 112 24.39 11.00 0.95
C GLU A 112 25.35 10.19 0.04
N CYS A 113 24.96 9.91 -1.21
CA CYS A 113 25.79 9.24 -2.21
C CYS A 113 26.38 10.26 -3.21
N ASP A 114 27.60 10.02 -3.70
CA ASP A 114 28.17 10.76 -4.84
C ASP A 114 27.44 10.46 -6.17
N SER A 115 27.68 11.30 -7.18
CA SER A 115 26.99 11.19 -8.48
C SER A 115 27.23 9.87 -9.21
N GLU A 116 28.44 9.32 -9.13
CA GLU A 116 28.77 8.03 -9.74
C GLU A 116 27.98 6.88 -9.06
N CYS A 117 27.93 6.87 -7.72
CA CYS A 117 27.14 5.89 -6.99
C CYS A 117 25.64 6.06 -7.26
N GLN A 118 25.14 7.28 -7.43
CA GLN A 118 23.74 7.53 -7.77
C GLN A 118 23.38 6.95 -9.16
N GLU A 119 24.21 7.17 -10.18
CA GLU A 119 23.99 6.63 -11.52
C GLU A 119 24.01 5.10 -11.53
N ILE A 120 25.00 4.49 -10.86
CA ILE A 120 25.08 3.03 -10.73
C ILE A 120 23.86 2.48 -9.96
N LEU A 121 23.42 3.15 -8.89
CA LEU A 121 22.26 2.69 -8.12
C LEU A 121 20.98 2.76 -8.96
N GLN A 122 20.78 3.82 -9.73
CA GLN A 122 19.65 3.95 -10.65
C GLN A 122 19.66 2.86 -11.73
N ASP A 123 20.82 2.59 -12.31
CA ASP A 123 20.99 1.51 -13.29
C ASP A 123 20.61 0.15 -12.70
N ILE A 124 21.12 -0.16 -11.50
CA ILE A 124 20.77 -1.39 -10.78
C ILE A 124 19.28 -1.46 -10.52
N PHE A 125 18.70 -0.35 -10.05
CA PHE A 125 17.31 -0.28 -9.63
C PHE A 125 16.33 -0.55 -10.77
N PHE A 126 16.67 -0.26 -12.03
CA PHE A 126 15.82 -0.63 -13.17
C PHE A 126 16.19 -1.99 -13.76
N HIS A 127 17.47 -2.37 -13.79
CA HIS A 127 17.87 -3.61 -14.45
C HIS A 127 17.81 -4.86 -13.57
N CYS A 128 17.70 -4.74 -12.24
CA CYS A 128 17.61 -5.91 -11.37
C CYS A 128 16.20 -6.53 -11.41
N THR A 129 16.12 -7.85 -11.41
CA THR A 129 14.86 -8.56 -11.13
C THR A 129 14.68 -8.67 -9.62
N THR A 130 13.55 -8.17 -9.09
CA THR A 130 13.26 -8.32 -7.67
C THR A 130 12.67 -9.71 -7.41
N ARG A 131 12.66 -10.12 -6.14
CA ARG A 131 12.04 -11.39 -5.72
C ARG A 131 10.51 -11.31 -5.59
N SER A 132 9.92 -10.14 -5.81
CA SER A 132 8.46 -9.95 -5.80
C SER A 132 7.85 -10.50 -7.09
N PHE A 133 6.58 -10.91 -7.09
CA PHE A 133 5.89 -11.21 -8.34
C PHE A 133 5.37 -9.96 -9.06
N LEU A 134 5.25 -8.84 -8.35
CA LEU A 134 4.72 -7.60 -8.91
C LEU A 134 5.47 -6.42 -8.29
N ASP A 135 6.12 -5.60 -9.11
CA ASP A 135 6.75 -4.37 -8.62
C ASP A 135 6.53 -3.16 -9.55
N PHE A 136 6.54 -1.98 -8.93
CA PHE A 136 6.40 -0.69 -9.55
C PHE A 136 7.55 0.19 -9.09
N ARG A 137 8.22 0.84 -10.04
CA ARG A 137 9.51 1.52 -9.82
C ARG A 137 9.40 2.97 -10.25
N ARG A 138 9.78 3.88 -9.35
CA ARG A 138 9.81 5.31 -9.63
C ARG A 138 11.06 5.97 -9.06
N ILE A 139 11.58 6.96 -9.77
CA ILE A 139 12.58 7.89 -9.24
C ILE A 139 11.90 9.22 -8.92
N GLN A 140 12.16 9.76 -7.73
CA GLN A 140 11.74 11.11 -7.35
C GLN A 140 12.91 11.87 -6.73
N GLY A 141 13.60 12.67 -7.53
CA GLY A 141 14.81 13.38 -7.08
C GLY A 141 15.89 12.40 -6.66
N PHE A 142 16.27 12.41 -5.38
CA PHE A 142 17.27 11.49 -4.80
C PHE A 142 16.65 10.23 -4.20
N GLU A 143 15.34 10.02 -4.30
CA GLU A 143 14.67 8.83 -3.79
C GLU A 143 14.33 7.83 -4.90
N LEU A 144 14.74 6.57 -4.71
CA LEU A 144 14.24 5.44 -5.48
C LEU A 144 13.08 4.80 -4.71
N ILE A 145 11.91 4.74 -5.33
CA ILE A 145 10.68 4.24 -4.72
C ILE A 145 10.30 2.93 -5.40
N LEU A 146 10.28 1.85 -4.62
CA LEU A 146 9.80 0.53 -5.03
C LEU A 146 8.49 0.22 -4.31
N ASN A 147 7.39 0.22 -5.05
CA ASN A 147 6.13 -0.36 -4.56
C ASN A 147 6.09 -1.81 -5.04
N TYR A 148 5.95 -2.77 -4.12
CA TYR A 148 6.02 -4.18 -4.47
C TYR A 148 4.95 -4.99 -3.77
N SER A 149 4.44 -6.01 -4.45
CA SER A 149 3.63 -7.02 -3.79
C SER A 149 4.51 -7.76 -2.80
N ARG A 150 4.05 -7.86 -1.55
CA ARG A 150 4.77 -8.63 -0.53
C ARG A 150 4.86 -10.11 -0.88
N ARG A 151 4.09 -10.59 -1.87
CA ARG A 151 4.16 -11.95 -2.38
C ARG A 151 5.33 -12.10 -3.35
N GLY A 152 6.18 -13.09 -3.09
CA GLY A 152 7.34 -13.34 -3.91
C GLY A 152 7.91 -14.74 -3.70
N TYR A 153 9.02 -15.01 -4.38
CA TYR A 153 9.75 -16.27 -4.27
C TYR A 153 10.99 -16.12 -3.37
N PHE A 154 11.36 -17.21 -2.72
CA PHE A 154 12.59 -17.30 -1.96
C PHE A 154 13.27 -18.64 -2.26
N ASP A 155 14.53 -18.57 -2.72
CA ASP A 155 15.33 -19.76 -2.99
C ASP A 155 15.97 -20.26 -1.69
N GLU A 156 15.44 -21.37 -1.16
CA GLU A 156 16.03 -22.08 -0.03
C GLU A 156 17.14 -23.05 -0.48
N GLY A 157 17.35 -23.13 -1.80
CA GLY A 157 18.34 -23.91 -2.53
C GLY A 157 17.95 -25.38 -2.72
N GLU A 158 17.31 -26.03 -1.74
CA GLU A 158 16.73 -27.38 -1.97
C GLU A 158 15.30 -27.30 -2.52
N ARG A 159 14.58 -26.24 -2.17
CA ARG A 159 13.25 -25.93 -2.67
C ARG A 159 13.15 -24.44 -2.96
N ILE A 160 12.26 -24.10 -3.87
CA ILE A 160 11.79 -22.72 -4.04
C ILE A 160 10.53 -22.60 -3.21
N GLY A 161 10.49 -21.61 -2.32
CA GLY A 161 9.31 -21.33 -1.51
C GLY A 161 8.63 -20.05 -1.96
N ILE A 162 7.30 -20.03 -1.97
CA ILE A 162 6.52 -18.83 -2.23
C ILE A 162 5.93 -18.37 -0.90
N TYR A 163 6.28 -17.14 -0.50
CA TYR A 163 5.93 -16.59 0.80
C TYR A 163 5.50 -15.14 0.69
N THR A 164 4.84 -14.65 1.73
CA THR A 164 4.53 -13.23 1.90
C THR A 164 5.59 -12.60 2.82
N ALA A 165 6.38 -11.67 2.29
CA ALA A 165 7.43 -10.95 3.00
C ALA A 165 6.86 -10.16 4.19
N ARG A 166 7.60 -10.09 5.30
CA ARG A 166 7.25 -9.23 6.46
C ARG A 166 7.73 -7.79 6.23
N ASN A 167 7.09 -6.82 6.90
CA ASN A 167 7.59 -5.44 6.93
C ASN A 167 8.68 -5.32 7.99
N ALA A 168 9.88 -5.80 7.65
CA ALA A 168 11.03 -5.80 8.53
C ALA A 168 12.28 -5.35 7.76
N TYR A 169 13.19 -4.67 8.46
CA TYR A 169 14.46 -4.22 7.90
C TYR A 169 15.50 -5.35 7.94
N ASN A 170 15.32 -6.34 7.06
CA ASN A 170 16.28 -7.43 6.90
C ASN A 170 17.19 -7.15 5.70
N LEU A 171 18.38 -6.61 5.95
CA LEU A 171 19.34 -6.28 4.89
C LEU A 171 20.23 -7.46 4.48
N LYS A 172 20.45 -8.43 5.38
CA LYS A 172 21.35 -9.58 5.16
C LYS A 172 20.55 -10.82 4.72
N ASP A 173 21.01 -11.49 3.66
CA ASP A 173 20.36 -12.68 3.05
C ASP A 173 20.75 -14.02 3.74
N GLY A 174 20.91 -14.00 5.07
CA GLY A 174 21.55 -15.05 5.87
C GLY A 174 20.64 -15.84 6.82
N ILE A 175 19.33 -15.59 6.86
CA ILE A 175 18.43 -16.13 7.89
C ILE A 175 17.73 -17.42 7.39
N LYS A 176 17.62 -18.43 8.28
CA LYS A 176 17.10 -19.78 7.96
C LYS A 176 15.58 -19.86 7.68
N ASN A 177 14.78 -18.94 8.24
CA ASN A 177 13.32 -18.98 8.14
C ASN A 177 12.79 -17.86 7.22
N SER A 178 12.37 -18.24 6.02
CA SER A 178 11.78 -17.37 4.99
C SER A 178 10.49 -16.63 5.39
N ARG A 179 9.79 -17.11 6.44
CA ARG A 179 8.49 -16.56 6.89
C ARG A 179 8.58 -15.30 7.77
N ASP A 180 9.75 -14.99 8.31
CA ASP A 180 9.94 -13.88 9.26
C ASP A 180 10.78 -12.73 8.69
N ILE A 181 11.08 -12.76 7.39
CA ILE A 181 12.06 -11.87 6.75
C ILE A 181 11.38 -11.06 5.65
N ASN A 182 11.86 -9.84 5.43
CA ASN A 182 11.67 -9.14 4.16
C ASN A 182 12.69 -9.62 3.11
N PHE A 183 12.45 -10.80 2.54
CA PHE A 183 13.38 -11.42 1.59
C PHE A 183 13.51 -10.65 0.26
N ILE A 184 12.55 -9.75 -0.04
CA ILE A 184 12.55 -8.88 -1.22
C ILE A 184 13.57 -7.74 -1.02
N LEU A 185 13.51 -7.08 0.14
CA LEU A 185 14.52 -6.08 0.54
C LEU A 185 15.93 -6.68 0.60
N SER A 186 16.09 -7.85 1.25
CA SER A 186 17.41 -8.48 1.36
C SER A 186 17.99 -8.88 0.01
N GLY A 187 17.13 -9.30 -0.94
CA GLY A 187 17.53 -9.61 -2.31
C GLY A 187 18.01 -8.37 -3.06
N LEU A 188 17.26 -7.27 -2.99
CA LEU A 188 17.63 -6.02 -3.66
C LEU A 188 18.91 -5.43 -3.07
N CYS A 189 19.05 -5.41 -1.74
CA CYS A 189 20.27 -4.92 -1.07
C CYS A 189 21.50 -5.76 -1.45
N LEU A 190 21.33 -7.05 -1.69
CA LEU A 190 22.41 -7.92 -2.15
C LEU A 190 22.85 -7.59 -3.59
N GLU A 191 21.92 -7.39 -4.52
CA GLU A 191 22.24 -6.98 -5.90
C GLU A 191 22.98 -5.64 -5.92
N ILE A 192 22.52 -4.69 -5.09
CA ILE A 192 23.20 -3.41 -4.89
C ILE A 192 24.60 -3.64 -4.30
N ALA A 193 24.72 -4.41 -3.22
CA ALA A 193 25.99 -4.64 -2.53
C ALA A 193 27.05 -5.35 -3.40
N GLN A 194 26.63 -6.17 -4.36
CA GLN A 194 27.54 -6.85 -5.28
C GLN A 194 28.20 -5.88 -6.27
N LYS A 195 27.45 -4.89 -6.75
CA LYS A 195 27.94 -3.88 -7.71
C LYS A 195 28.55 -2.66 -7.01
N LEU A 196 28.13 -2.38 -5.77
CA LEU A 196 28.58 -1.25 -4.96
C LEU A 196 29.12 -1.73 -3.58
N PRO A 197 30.31 -2.34 -3.54
CA PRO A 197 30.86 -2.97 -2.32
C PRO A 197 31.29 -1.96 -1.23
N HIS A 198 31.47 -0.69 -1.59
CA HIS A 198 31.92 0.37 -0.69
C HIS A 198 30.78 1.20 -0.08
N CYS A 199 29.53 0.82 -0.34
CA CYS A 199 28.36 1.53 0.18
C CYS A 199 27.90 0.99 1.53
N GLN A 200 27.17 1.82 2.26
CA GLN A 200 26.54 1.49 3.52
C GLN A 200 25.03 1.68 3.43
N PHE A 201 24.29 0.77 4.05
CA PHE A 201 22.84 0.85 4.18
C PHE A 201 22.47 1.28 5.59
N LEU A 202 21.66 2.32 5.70
CA LEU A 202 21.19 2.88 6.96
C LEU A 202 19.68 2.71 7.05
N TYR A 203 19.18 2.24 8.19
CA TYR A 203 17.76 2.34 8.51
C TYR A 203 17.56 2.74 9.96
N THR A 204 16.50 3.51 10.20
CA THR A 204 16.13 3.99 11.52
C THR A 204 14.86 3.28 11.98
N TYR A 205 14.83 2.81 13.22
CA TYR A 205 13.62 2.25 13.82
C TYR A 205 13.41 2.80 15.23
N VAL A 206 12.14 2.97 15.59
CA VAL A 206 11.74 3.46 16.90
C VAL A 206 11.53 2.26 17.83
N THR A 207 12.27 2.24 18.93
CA THR A 207 12.08 1.23 19.99
C THR A 207 10.78 1.52 20.77
N GLY A 208 10.24 0.52 21.48
CA GLY A 208 9.01 0.67 22.28
C GLY A 208 9.06 1.75 23.38
N VAL A 209 10.23 2.36 23.62
CA VAL A 209 10.47 3.45 24.57
C VAL A 209 10.53 4.83 23.86
N GLY A 210 10.27 4.88 22.55
CA GLY A 210 10.28 6.12 21.76
C GLY A 210 11.67 6.60 21.31
N ALA A 211 12.74 5.87 21.65
CA ALA A 211 14.08 6.18 21.17
C ALA A 211 14.28 5.64 19.75
N SER A 212 14.76 6.50 18.85
CA SER A 212 15.15 6.14 17.48
C SER A 212 16.57 5.59 17.47
N ILE A 213 16.76 4.39 16.92
CA ILE A 213 18.06 3.75 16.76
C ILE A 213 18.37 3.63 15.28
N ASP A 214 19.55 4.10 14.90
CA ASP A 214 20.13 3.99 13.57
C ASP A 214 20.98 2.73 13.47
N ASN A 215 20.65 1.85 12.52
CA ASN A 215 21.44 0.67 12.21
C ASN A 215 22.12 0.84 10.86
N ILE A 216 23.44 0.69 10.85
CA ILE A 216 24.28 0.79 9.66
C ILE A 216 24.80 -0.62 9.31
N VAL A 217 24.64 -1.02 8.06
CA VAL A 217 25.13 -2.30 7.53
C VAL A 217 25.97 -2.03 6.28
N ALA A 218 27.24 -2.45 6.30
CA ALA A 218 28.11 -2.34 5.14
C ALA A 218 27.73 -3.33 4.02
N ALA A 219 27.89 -2.93 2.76
CA ALA A 219 27.66 -3.80 1.61
C ALA A 219 28.52 -5.07 1.66
N ALA A 220 29.79 -4.96 2.08
CA ALA A 220 30.70 -6.09 2.27
C ALA A 220 30.12 -7.16 3.22
N ASP A 221 29.48 -6.75 4.32
CA ASP A 221 28.86 -7.67 5.27
C ASP A 221 27.70 -8.47 4.65
N ILE A 222 26.93 -7.84 3.75
CA ILE A 222 25.79 -8.46 3.07
C ILE A 222 26.30 -9.56 2.13
N VAL A 223 27.34 -9.26 1.35
CA VAL A 223 27.98 -10.23 0.44
C VAL A 223 28.61 -11.38 1.24
N GLN A 224 29.34 -11.05 2.32
CA GLN A 224 29.98 -12.06 3.17
C GLN A 224 28.96 -12.96 3.88
N ALA A 225 27.83 -12.41 4.33
CA ALA A 225 26.76 -13.19 4.93
C ALA A 225 26.19 -14.25 3.95
N LYS A 226 26.07 -13.93 2.66
CA LYS A 226 25.65 -14.89 1.62
C LYS A 226 26.72 -15.96 1.38
N GLN A 227 27.99 -15.58 1.27
CA GLN A 227 29.10 -16.53 1.06
C GLN A 227 29.24 -17.50 2.24
N ASN A 228 29.15 -17.00 3.48
CA ASN A 228 29.20 -17.83 4.68
C ASN A 228 28.03 -18.84 4.72
N ARG A 229 26.83 -18.45 4.29
CA ARG A 229 25.68 -19.36 4.19
C ARG A 229 25.91 -20.46 3.16
N LEU A 230 26.46 -20.14 2.00
CA LEU A 230 26.79 -21.12 0.97
C LEU A 230 27.85 -22.11 1.49
N ALA A 231 28.92 -21.61 2.11
CA ALA A 231 29.98 -22.43 2.68
C ALA A 231 29.47 -23.36 3.81
N ILE A 232 28.62 -22.86 4.71
CA ILE A 232 28.00 -23.67 5.77
C ILE A 232 27.12 -24.78 5.15
N LYS A 233 26.40 -24.46 4.07
CA LYS A 233 25.52 -25.41 3.38
C LYS A 233 26.31 -26.48 2.64
N GLU A 234 27.41 -26.13 1.99
CA GLU A 234 28.31 -27.08 1.34
C GLU A 234 28.94 -28.03 2.37
N LYS A 235 29.46 -27.50 3.48
CA LYS A 235 29.96 -28.31 4.60
C LYS A 235 28.90 -29.26 5.16
N ALA A 236 27.67 -28.78 5.37
CA ALA A 236 26.58 -29.63 5.85
C ALA A 236 26.19 -30.72 4.83
N LYS A 237 26.23 -30.42 3.52
CA LYS A 237 26.01 -31.42 2.45
C LYS A 237 27.15 -32.43 2.37
N GLU A 238 28.39 -32.00 2.55
CA GLU A 238 29.56 -32.87 2.58
C GLU A 238 29.55 -33.76 3.83
N GLU A 239 29.18 -33.23 5.00
CA GLU A 239 28.98 -34.01 6.23
C GLU A 239 27.83 -35.01 6.08
N LEU A 240 26.70 -34.62 5.47
CA LEU A 240 25.61 -35.54 5.15
C LEU A 240 26.00 -36.59 4.11
N ARG A 241 26.80 -36.22 3.10
CA ARG A 241 27.35 -37.17 2.13
C ARG A 241 28.36 -38.11 2.77
N ALA A 242 29.20 -37.63 3.69
CA ALA A 242 30.16 -38.44 4.43
C ALA A 242 29.46 -39.36 5.43
N GLN A 243 28.39 -38.89 6.10
CA GLN A 243 27.53 -39.73 6.94
C GLN A 243 26.78 -40.77 6.11
N LYS A 244 26.20 -40.38 4.96
CA LYS A 244 25.57 -41.33 4.02
C LYS A 244 26.56 -42.28 3.38
N ALA A 245 27.80 -41.88 3.15
CA ALA A 245 28.87 -42.77 2.68
C ALA A 245 29.28 -43.75 3.78
N LYS A 246 29.42 -43.29 5.03
CA LYS A 246 29.65 -44.16 6.20
C LYS A 246 28.49 -45.10 6.53
N THR A 247 27.24 -44.73 6.22
CA THR A 247 26.06 -45.63 6.32
C THR A 247 25.80 -46.43 5.05
N ARG A 248 26.59 -46.20 3.99
CA ARG A 248 26.53 -46.90 2.70
C ARG A 248 27.86 -47.59 2.43
N ASP A 249 28.44 -48.22 3.45
CA ASP A 249 29.23 -49.44 3.28
C ASP A 249 28.28 -50.60 2.96
N SER A 250 27.45 -50.43 1.93
CA SER A 250 26.83 -51.54 1.22
C SER A 250 27.92 -52.09 0.31
N LEU A 251 28.64 -53.08 0.86
CA LEU A 251 29.29 -54.21 0.20
C LEU A 251 29.67 -54.00 -1.28
N ALA A 252 30.98 -54.08 -1.55
CA ALA A 252 31.45 -54.52 -2.86
C ALA A 252 30.72 -55.81 -3.26
N VAL A 253 30.52 -56.03 -4.57
CA VAL A 253 29.87 -57.24 -5.10
C VAL A 253 30.69 -58.46 -4.68
N GLU A 254 30.39 -58.99 -3.49
CA GLU A 254 30.95 -60.25 -3.01
C GLU A 254 30.39 -61.35 -3.91
N SER A 255 31.30 -62.09 -4.51
CA SER A 255 31.03 -63.34 -5.22
C SER A 255 30.11 -64.23 -4.36
N LEU A 256 29.19 -64.94 -5.02
CA LEU A 256 28.30 -65.95 -4.39
C LEU A 256 29.09 -66.93 -3.49
N GLU A 257 30.37 -67.12 -3.80
CA GLU A 257 31.34 -67.96 -3.09
C GLU A 257 31.74 -67.41 -1.71
N GLN A 258 31.81 -66.08 -1.54
CA GLN A 258 32.05 -65.43 -0.24
C GLN A 258 30.83 -65.49 0.69
N LYS A 259 29.61 -65.37 0.13
CA LYS A 259 28.37 -65.54 0.90
C LYS A 259 28.17 -66.98 1.39
N LEU A 260 28.58 -67.97 0.60
CA LEU A 260 28.56 -69.38 0.98
C LEU A 260 29.57 -69.69 2.10
N MET A 261 30.73 -69.04 2.09
CA MET A 261 31.73 -69.15 3.16
C MET A 261 31.28 -68.46 4.47
N GLN A 262 30.70 -67.24 4.40
CA GLN A 262 30.22 -66.50 5.58
C GLN A 262 28.98 -67.13 6.23
N ALA A 263 28.07 -67.72 5.45
CA ALA A 263 26.91 -68.44 5.97
C ALA A 263 27.28 -69.74 6.70
N SER A 264 28.50 -70.26 6.48
CA SER A 264 28.92 -71.58 6.99
C SER A 264 29.56 -71.58 8.38
N THR A 265 29.94 -70.43 8.94
CA THR A 265 30.68 -70.40 10.23
C THR A 265 30.20 -69.29 11.17
N THR A 266 29.17 -69.59 11.96
CA THR A 266 28.71 -68.83 13.13
C THR A 266 29.65 -68.96 14.35
N GLN A 267 30.96 -69.01 14.13
CA GLN A 267 31.96 -69.04 15.20
C GLN A 267 33.05 -68.01 14.94
N PHE A 268 33.29 -67.17 15.95
CA PHE A 268 34.39 -66.20 16.00
C PHE A 268 35.70 -66.96 15.76
N ARG A 269 36.41 -66.69 14.66
CA ARG A 269 37.65 -67.38 14.32
C ARG A 269 38.86 -66.62 14.82
N MET A 270 39.66 -67.32 15.62
CA MET A 270 40.94 -66.88 16.17
C MET A 270 41.99 -66.73 15.06
N GLN A 271 42.66 -65.58 14.98
CA GLN A 271 43.92 -65.45 14.27
C GLN A 271 45.05 -65.62 15.30
N LEU A 272 46.01 -66.49 15.00
CA LEU A 272 47.04 -67.01 15.92
C LEU A 272 48.13 -66.00 16.34
N GLU A 273 47.99 -64.72 15.99
CA GLU A 273 49.05 -63.69 16.16
C GLU A 273 48.74 -62.62 17.23
N ASP A 274 47.50 -62.53 17.73
CA ASP A 274 47.11 -61.52 18.73
C ASP A 274 47.30 -62.05 20.18
N SER A 275 47.65 -61.15 21.12
CA SER A 275 47.70 -61.48 22.55
C SER A 275 46.31 -61.85 23.08
N PHE A 276 46.23 -62.74 24.09
CA PHE A 276 44.94 -63.21 24.62
C PHE A 276 44.03 -62.07 25.10
N ASP A 277 44.62 -61.00 25.66
CA ASP A 277 43.89 -59.85 26.18
C ASP A 277 43.29 -58.98 25.05
N GLU A 278 44.03 -58.75 23.96
CA GLU A 278 43.52 -58.03 22.78
C GLU A 278 42.41 -58.82 22.06
N TYR A 279 42.51 -60.15 22.07
CA TYR A 279 41.46 -61.03 21.53
C TYR A 279 40.18 -60.99 22.37
N PHE A 280 40.32 -61.00 23.71
CA PHE A 280 39.17 -60.91 24.61
C PHE A 280 38.45 -59.56 24.45
N GLU A 281 39.18 -58.45 24.37
CA GLU A 281 38.58 -57.13 24.13
C GLU A 281 37.87 -57.06 22.77
N LYS A 282 38.51 -57.46 21.67
CA LYS A 282 37.86 -57.48 20.34
C LYS A 282 36.62 -58.38 20.31
N GLY A 283 36.67 -59.53 20.99
CA GLY A 283 35.54 -60.45 21.12
C GLY A 283 34.39 -59.87 21.94
N PHE A 284 34.70 -59.18 23.04
CA PHE A 284 33.73 -58.46 23.86
C PHE A 284 33.09 -57.32 23.09
N GLU A 285 33.86 -56.50 22.38
CA GLU A 285 33.36 -55.42 21.53
C GLU A 285 32.41 -55.94 20.45
N TYR A 286 32.78 -57.03 19.76
CA TYR A 286 31.94 -57.66 18.75
C TYR A 286 30.63 -58.18 19.33
N TYR A 287 30.67 -58.83 20.50
CA TYR A 287 29.47 -59.33 21.16
C TYR A 287 28.58 -58.18 21.68
N ASN A 288 29.19 -57.13 22.23
CA ASN A 288 28.51 -55.93 22.70
C ASN A 288 27.79 -55.22 21.53
N ALA A 289 28.46 -55.06 20.39
CA ALA A 289 27.86 -54.50 19.17
C ALA A 289 26.65 -55.33 18.71
N LYS A 290 26.76 -56.66 18.75
CA LYS A 290 25.65 -57.56 18.38
C LYS A 290 24.46 -57.48 19.35
N GLU A 291 24.71 -57.36 20.65
CA GLU A 291 23.63 -57.17 21.63
C GLU A 291 22.96 -55.79 21.50
N LEU A 292 23.74 -54.75 21.17
CA LEU A 292 23.20 -53.43 20.83
C LEU A 292 22.33 -53.47 19.58
N GLU A 293 22.74 -54.15 18.51
CA GLU A 293 21.92 -54.32 17.31
C GLU A 293 20.61 -55.07 17.60
N LYS A 294 20.67 -56.15 18.37
CA LYS A 294 19.45 -56.88 18.81
C LYS A 294 18.56 -55.99 19.67
N PHE A 295 19.13 -55.17 20.53
CA PHE A 295 18.37 -54.20 21.34
C PHE A 295 17.70 -53.16 20.45
N HIS A 296 18.41 -52.59 19.47
CA HIS A 296 17.84 -51.66 18.50
C HIS A 296 16.71 -52.27 17.69
N MET A 297 16.86 -53.51 17.21
CA MET A 297 15.78 -54.20 16.49
C MET A 297 14.56 -54.46 17.38
N ARG A 298 14.76 -54.85 18.66
CA ARG A 298 13.66 -55.00 19.63
C ARG A 298 12.94 -53.68 19.88
N LEU A 299 13.69 -52.60 20.10
CA LEU A 299 13.14 -51.26 20.32
C LEU A 299 12.38 -50.75 19.10
N GLN A 300 12.90 -51.00 17.89
CA GLN A 300 12.25 -50.59 16.65
C GLN A 300 10.92 -51.34 16.44
N LYS A 301 10.90 -52.65 16.71
CA LYS A 301 9.67 -53.45 16.70
C LYS A 301 8.67 -52.97 17.77
N ALA A 302 9.13 -52.69 18.99
CA ALA A 302 8.29 -52.14 20.05
C ALA A 302 7.69 -50.78 19.66
N LYS A 303 8.45 -49.93 18.95
CA LYS A 303 7.96 -48.64 18.43
C LYS A 303 6.88 -48.79 17.35
N GLU A 304 6.99 -49.78 16.48
CA GLU A 304 5.96 -50.09 15.48
C GLU A 304 4.70 -50.61 16.15
N ASN A 305 4.84 -51.61 17.03
CA ASN A 305 3.73 -52.15 17.82
C ASN A 305 3.07 -51.10 18.71
N ALA A 306 3.84 -50.13 19.24
CA ALA A 306 3.31 -49.07 20.09
C ALA A 306 2.33 -48.16 19.36
N LYS A 307 2.51 -47.96 18.04
CA LYS A 307 1.55 -47.20 17.23
C LYS A 307 0.23 -47.95 17.09
N GLU A 308 0.30 -49.26 16.84
CA GLU A 308 -0.90 -50.11 16.76
C GLU A 308 -1.60 -50.19 18.11
N ALA A 309 -0.84 -50.37 19.19
CA ALA A 309 -1.33 -50.35 20.56
C ALA A 309 -2.01 -49.02 20.91
N TYR A 310 -1.41 -47.88 20.52
CA TYR A 310 -2.02 -46.57 20.67
C TYR A 310 -3.34 -46.45 19.90
N THR A 311 -3.39 -46.89 18.64
CA THR A 311 -4.64 -46.85 17.86
C THR A 311 -5.72 -47.72 18.50
N TYR A 312 -5.33 -48.89 19.03
CA TYR A 312 -6.24 -49.77 19.74
C TYR A 312 -6.77 -49.13 21.04
N ILE A 313 -5.92 -48.45 21.81
CA ILE A 313 -6.38 -47.71 23.00
C ILE A 313 -7.40 -46.66 22.62
N ARG A 314 -7.15 -45.93 21.54
CA ARG A 314 -8.07 -44.90 21.06
C ARG A 314 -9.42 -45.47 20.65
N THR A 315 -9.46 -46.59 19.92
CA THR A 315 -10.73 -47.22 19.55
C THR A 315 -11.49 -47.73 20.78
N GLN A 316 -10.80 -48.30 21.78
CA GLN A 316 -11.44 -48.71 23.03
C GLN A 316 -12.00 -47.52 23.82
N ILE A 317 -11.28 -46.39 23.84
CA ILE A 317 -11.79 -45.15 24.46
C ILE A 317 -13.01 -44.61 23.69
N ASP A 318 -12.98 -44.65 22.35
CA ASP A 318 -14.11 -44.24 21.51
C ASP A 318 -15.34 -45.15 21.70
N GLU A 319 -15.12 -46.44 22.01
CA GLU A 319 -16.14 -47.42 22.41
C GLU A 319 -16.66 -47.20 23.86
N GLY A 320 -16.09 -46.26 24.60
CA GLY A 320 -16.54 -45.84 25.93
C GLY A 320 -15.79 -46.47 27.10
N LEU A 321 -14.71 -47.24 26.87
CA LEU A 321 -13.86 -47.75 27.96
C LEU A 321 -13.00 -46.64 28.57
N SER A 322 -12.71 -46.77 29.87
CA SER A 322 -11.78 -45.85 30.53
C SER A 322 -10.34 -46.06 30.05
N LEU A 323 -9.53 -45.00 30.08
CA LEU A 323 -8.11 -45.08 29.69
C LEU A 323 -7.35 -46.20 30.45
N LYS A 324 -7.70 -46.40 31.72
CA LYS A 324 -7.09 -47.45 32.56
C LYS A 324 -7.43 -48.85 32.05
N GLU A 325 -8.70 -49.11 31.76
CA GLU A 325 -9.14 -50.39 31.22
C GLU A 325 -8.55 -50.66 29.83
N SER A 326 -8.48 -49.63 28.99
CA SER A 326 -7.86 -49.73 27.66
C SER A 326 -6.36 -50.06 27.74
N LEU A 327 -5.63 -49.48 28.70
CA LEU A 327 -4.22 -49.80 28.94
C LEU A 327 -4.03 -51.24 29.44
N ASP A 328 -4.91 -51.72 30.33
CA ASP A 328 -4.87 -53.09 30.82
C ASP A 328 -5.13 -54.11 29.69
N LEU A 329 -6.05 -53.81 28.77
CA LEU A 329 -6.29 -54.64 27.57
C LEU A 329 -5.08 -54.71 26.64
N VAL A 330 -4.37 -53.59 26.46
CA VAL A 330 -3.13 -53.55 25.66
C VAL A 330 -2.02 -54.35 26.31
N LYS A 331 -1.88 -54.22 27.63
CA LYS A 331 -0.91 -55.00 28.40
C LYS A 331 -1.14 -56.51 28.23
N GLN A 332 -2.41 -56.94 28.22
CA GLN A 332 -2.77 -58.34 27.97
C GLN A 332 -2.50 -58.80 26.53
N LYS A 333 -2.73 -57.93 25.54
CA LYS A 333 -2.61 -58.22 24.10
C LYS A 333 -1.17 -58.30 23.61
N TYR A 334 -0.32 -57.34 23.98
CA TYR A 334 1.04 -57.22 23.45
C TYR A 334 2.10 -57.86 24.35
N ARG A 335 1.84 -58.02 25.65
CA ARG A 335 2.74 -58.67 26.64
C ARG A 335 4.19 -58.19 26.60
N ASP A 336 4.40 -56.94 26.19
CA ASP A 336 5.69 -56.28 26.06
C ASP A 336 5.62 -54.91 26.74
N GLU A 337 6.48 -54.68 27.73
CA GLU A 337 6.48 -53.44 28.52
C GLU A 337 6.93 -52.23 27.69
N ASP A 338 7.90 -52.40 26.77
CA ASP A 338 8.41 -51.31 25.94
C ASP A 338 7.31 -50.78 25.00
N THR A 339 6.56 -51.70 24.38
CA THR A 339 5.38 -51.37 23.56
C THR A 339 4.33 -50.60 24.36
N LEU A 340 4.02 -51.04 25.59
CA LEU A 340 3.03 -50.40 26.46
C LEU A 340 3.46 -48.99 26.91
N ASN A 341 4.73 -48.85 27.30
CA ASN A 341 5.30 -47.57 27.74
C ASN A 341 5.30 -46.55 26.60
N LEU A 342 5.73 -46.95 25.42
CA LEU A 342 5.73 -46.08 24.23
C LEU A 342 4.31 -45.68 23.82
N ALA A 343 3.34 -46.60 23.87
CA ALA A 343 1.94 -46.28 23.60
C ALA A 343 1.38 -45.30 24.65
N SER A 344 1.71 -45.49 25.93
CA SER A 344 1.32 -44.60 27.03
C SER A 344 1.91 -43.19 26.86
N MET A 345 3.15 -43.08 26.36
CA MET A 345 3.76 -41.79 26.03
C MET A 345 3.01 -41.04 24.92
N LEU A 346 2.53 -41.74 23.89
CA LEU A 346 1.74 -41.14 22.82
C LEU A 346 0.42 -40.56 23.36
N ILE A 347 -0.22 -41.24 24.31
CA ILE A 347 -1.43 -40.75 24.97
C ILE A 347 -1.12 -39.55 25.85
N ALA A 348 -0.04 -39.61 26.64
CA ALA A 348 0.39 -38.49 27.48
C ALA A 348 0.66 -37.23 26.65
N ARG A 349 1.24 -37.38 25.46
CA ARG A 349 1.41 -36.27 24.49
C ARG A 349 0.07 -35.66 24.10
N ASP A 350 -0.91 -36.48 23.74
CA ASP A 350 -2.21 -35.99 23.31
C ASP A 350 -2.98 -35.30 24.46
N ILE A 351 -2.89 -35.82 25.69
CA ILE A 351 -3.46 -35.18 26.89
C ILE A 351 -2.83 -33.80 27.12
N LEU A 352 -1.51 -33.68 26.97
CA LEU A 352 -0.81 -32.39 27.10
C LEU A 352 -1.21 -31.41 26.00
N GLU A 353 -1.43 -31.89 24.76
CA GLU A 353 -1.93 -31.04 23.68
C GLU A 353 -3.36 -30.55 23.92
N ILE A 354 -4.23 -31.41 24.46
CA ILE A 354 -5.60 -31.03 24.85
C ILE A 354 -5.56 -29.96 25.94
N SER A 355 -4.78 -30.18 27.00
CA SER A 355 -4.63 -29.20 28.08
C SER A 355 -4.14 -27.85 27.58
N LYS A 356 -3.16 -27.82 26.68
CA LYS A 356 -2.70 -26.57 26.03
C LYS A 356 -3.83 -25.89 25.25
N LYS A 357 -4.61 -26.63 24.46
CA LYS A 357 -5.75 -26.08 23.72
C LYS A 357 -6.84 -25.55 24.64
N GLU A 358 -7.11 -26.23 25.76
CA GLU A 358 -8.09 -25.77 26.76
C GLU A 358 -7.66 -24.43 27.38
N THR A 359 -6.38 -24.26 27.72
CA THR A 359 -5.88 -22.97 28.24
C THR A 359 -6.00 -21.85 27.20
N GLN A 360 -5.74 -22.15 25.91
CA GLN A 360 -5.92 -21.17 24.83
C GLN A 360 -7.39 -20.78 24.65
N ILE A 361 -8.30 -21.75 24.72
CA ILE A 361 -9.75 -21.49 24.65
C ILE A 361 -10.21 -20.63 25.82
N ALA A 362 -9.70 -20.88 27.03
CA ALA A 362 -10.02 -20.07 28.21
C ALA A 362 -9.57 -18.60 28.01
N ASN A 363 -8.34 -18.38 27.55
CA ASN A 363 -7.82 -17.04 27.27
C ASN A 363 -8.62 -16.31 26.18
N LEU A 364 -8.94 -17.01 25.07
CA LEU A 364 -9.73 -16.43 23.99
C LEU A 364 -11.15 -16.06 24.44
N LYS A 365 -11.77 -16.86 25.32
CA LYS A 365 -13.07 -16.51 25.91
C LYS A 365 -12.97 -15.24 26.76
N GLU A 366 -11.91 -15.09 27.55
CA GLU A 366 -11.71 -13.89 28.36
C GLU A 366 -11.54 -12.64 27.48
N GLU A 367 -10.69 -12.71 26.45
CA GLU A 367 -10.52 -11.62 25.46
C GLU A 367 -11.83 -11.26 24.76
N LEU A 368 -12.64 -12.26 24.39
CA LEU A 368 -13.94 -12.04 23.76
C LEU A 368 -14.89 -11.29 24.70
N THR A 369 -14.94 -11.65 25.99
CA THR A 369 -15.77 -10.92 26.97
C THR A 369 -15.31 -9.48 27.20
N LEU A 370 -13.99 -9.22 27.13
CA LEU A 370 -13.45 -7.87 27.21
C LEU A 370 -13.85 -7.05 25.97
N LYS A 371 -13.75 -7.64 24.78
CA LYS A 371 -14.17 -7.00 23.52
C LYS A 371 -15.66 -6.71 23.48
N GLU A 372 -16.51 -7.64 23.95
CA GLU A 372 -17.95 -7.40 24.06
C GLU A 372 -18.30 -6.22 24.98
N LYS A 373 -17.56 -6.05 26.08
CA LYS A 373 -17.72 -4.88 26.97
C LYS A 373 -17.29 -3.58 26.27
N GLU A 374 -16.19 -3.59 25.51
CA GLU A 374 -15.76 -2.44 24.72
C GLU A 374 -16.79 -2.06 23.65
N TYR A 375 -17.34 -3.05 22.92
CA TYR A 375 -18.39 -2.83 21.93
C TYR A 375 -19.63 -2.18 22.55
N LYS A 376 -20.10 -2.66 23.70
CA LYS A 376 -21.24 -2.05 24.41
C LYS A 376 -20.99 -0.57 24.75
N LYS A 377 -19.80 -0.23 25.23
CA LYS A 377 -19.42 1.17 25.52
C LYS A 377 -19.43 2.04 24.27
N LEU A 378 -18.91 1.54 23.15
CA LEU A 378 -18.91 2.26 21.88
C LEU A 378 -20.34 2.47 21.36
N TYR A 379 -21.20 1.46 21.43
CA TYR A 379 -22.61 1.61 21.07
C TYR A 379 -23.34 2.66 21.92
N GLU A 380 -23.10 2.69 23.23
CA GLU A 380 -23.65 3.73 24.11
C GLU A 380 -23.16 5.14 23.74
N GLN A 381 -21.90 5.29 23.31
CA GLN A 381 -21.37 6.57 22.84
C GLN A 381 -22.03 7.00 21.52
N ILE A 382 -22.19 6.08 20.57
CA ILE A 382 -22.88 6.35 19.30
C ILE A 382 -24.32 6.81 19.56
N ALA A 383 -25.06 6.12 20.43
CA ALA A 383 -26.42 6.50 20.78
C ALA A 383 -26.51 7.94 21.37
N LYS A 384 -25.54 8.32 22.22
CA LYS A 384 -25.45 9.70 22.74
C LYS A 384 -25.13 10.73 21.64
N MET A 385 -24.25 10.38 20.70
CA MET A 385 -23.96 11.24 19.55
C MET A 385 -25.18 11.42 18.65
N GLU A 386 -25.94 10.36 18.38
CA GLU A 386 -27.17 10.42 17.58
C GLU A 386 -28.24 11.31 18.23
N GLN A 387 -28.42 11.20 19.56
CA GLN A 387 -29.30 12.10 20.31
C GLN A 387 -28.85 13.56 20.17
N THR A 388 -27.55 13.81 20.25
CA THR A 388 -26.98 15.17 20.09
C THR A 388 -27.23 15.70 18.68
N ILE A 389 -27.00 14.90 17.65
CA ILE A 389 -27.26 15.27 16.25
C ILE A 389 -28.74 15.59 16.05
N SER A 390 -29.64 14.80 16.62
CA SER A 390 -31.08 15.05 16.56
C SER A 390 -31.45 16.41 17.18
N SER A 391 -30.90 16.72 18.35
CA SER A 391 -31.11 18.02 19.01
C SER A 391 -30.59 19.19 18.18
N LEU A 392 -29.39 19.06 17.60
CA LEU A 392 -28.79 20.10 16.75
C LEU A 392 -29.59 20.32 15.46
N ARG A 393 -30.12 19.25 14.85
CA ARG A 393 -31.01 19.36 13.69
C ARG A 393 -32.31 20.10 14.04
N GLY A 394 -32.87 19.84 15.22
CA GLY A 394 -34.02 20.59 15.74
C GLY A 394 -33.72 22.08 15.85
N SER A 395 -32.65 22.45 16.56
CA SER A 395 -32.24 23.86 16.71
C SER A 395 -31.90 24.53 15.39
N LEU A 396 -31.29 23.81 14.44
CA LEU A 396 -31.00 24.34 13.11
C LEU A 396 -32.29 24.65 12.34
N SER A 397 -33.28 23.76 12.38
CA SER A 397 -34.59 23.98 11.76
C SER A 397 -35.28 25.23 12.32
N GLU A 398 -35.26 25.39 13.66
CA GLU A 398 -35.79 26.59 14.32
C GLU A 398 -35.09 27.87 13.83
N LYS A 399 -33.75 27.86 13.77
CA LYS A 399 -32.97 29.02 13.29
C LYS A 399 -33.18 29.33 11.82
N VAL A 400 -33.36 28.31 10.97
CA VAL A 400 -33.71 28.50 9.56
C VAL A 400 -35.08 29.16 9.42
N ASN A 401 -36.06 28.75 10.22
CA ASN A 401 -37.39 29.35 10.21
C ASN A 401 -37.37 30.81 10.72
N GLU A 402 -36.65 31.09 11.82
CA GLU A 402 -36.44 32.45 12.30
C GLU A 402 -35.80 33.33 11.22
N PHE A 403 -34.74 32.84 10.56
CA PHE A 403 -34.06 33.58 9.50
C PHE A 403 -34.96 33.89 8.32
N ASN A 404 -35.79 32.93 7.90
CA ASN A 404 -36.77 33.15 6.84
C ASN A 404 -37.80 34.22 7.23
N LEU A 405 -38.29 34.19 8.47
CA LEU A 405 -39.21 35.22 8.98
C LEU A 405 -38.57 36.62 8.98
N TYR A 406 -37.31 36.74 9.41
CA TYR A 406 -36.58 38.01 9.34
C TYR A 406 -36.40 38.49 7.90
N LYS A 407 -36.11 37.57 6.98
CA LYS A 407 -35.96 37.90 5.55
C LYS A 407 -37.27 38.39 4.94
N GLU A 408 -38.40 37.80 5.31
CA GLU A 408 -39.72 38.26 4.88
C GLU A 408 -40.02 39.66 5.42
N LYS A 409 -39.84 39.88 6.73
CA LYS A 409 -40.01 41.21 7.34
C LYS A 409 -39.14 42.29 6.70
N ALA A 410 -37.87 41.98 6.44
CA ALA A 410 -36.96 42.92 5.79
C ALA A 410 -37.39 43.25 4.35
N LYS A 411 -38.00 42.30 3.63
CA LYS A 411 -38.57 42.56 2.30
C LYS A 411 -39.79 43.46 2.39
N GLU A 412 -40.71 43.18 3.31
CA GLU A 412 -41.90 44.02 3.54
C GLU A 412 -41.50 45.46 3.89
N GLU A 413 -40.53 45.64 4.80
CA GLU A 413 -40.01 46.98 5.15
C GLU A 413 -39.37 47.70 3.97
N LEU A 414 -38.65 46.99 3.09
CA LEU A 414 -38.07 47.56 1.88
C LEU A 414 -39.14 47.95 0.85
N GLU A 415 -40.19 47.14 0.69
CA GLU A 415 -41.31 47.45 -0.18
C GLU A 415 -42.08 48.68 0.32
N ASP A 416 -42.36 48.74 1.62
CA ASP A 416 -42.99 49.90 2.28
C ASP A 416 -42.14 51.16 2.12
N PHE A 417 -40.82 51.05 2.32
CA PHE A 417 -39.89 52.17 2.13
C PHE A 417 -39.88 52.63 0.66
N ALA A 418 -39.81 51.71 -0.29
CA ALA A 418 -39.85 52.02 -1.71
C ALA A 418 -41.16 52.71 -2.13
N GLN A 419 -42.30 52.27 -1.58
CA GLN A 419 -43.58 52.92 -1.81
C GLN A 419 -43.62 54.35 -1.26
N LYS A 420 -43.15 54.55 -0.02
CA LYS A 420 -43.06 55.89 0.59
C LYS A 420 -42.13 56.81 -0.18
N ALA A 421 -40.96 56.32 -0.60
CA ALA A 421 -40.03 57.08 -1.42
C ALA A 421 -40.65 57.47 -2.78
N LYS A 422 -41.39 56.54 -3.41
CA LYS A 422 -42.09 56.82 -4.66
C LYS A 422 -43.18 57.89 -4.50
N GLN A 423 -43.95 57.84 -3.41
CA GLN A 423 -44.94 58.87 -3.10
C GLN A 423 -44.29 60.24 -2.88
N ALA A 424 -43.24 60.31 -2.07
CA ALA A 424 -42.50 61.56 -1.83
C ALA A 424 -41.95 62.16 -3.13
N VAL A 425 -41.34 61.35 -4.01
CA VAL A 425 -40.86 61.80 -5.32
C VAL A 425 -42.01 62.27 -6.21
N GLN A 426 -43.17 61.61 -6.17
CA GLN A 426 -44.34 62.06 -6.93
C GLN A 426 -44.88 63.41 -6.43
N GLU A 427 -44.90 63.63 -5.12
CA GLU A 427 -45.30 64.92 -4.52
C GLU A 427 -44.33 66.03 -4.91
N GLU A 428 -43.01 65.80 -4.80
CA GLU A 428 -42.00 66.77 -5.25
C GLU A 428 -42.11 67.06 -6.75
N LEU A 429 -42.34 66.04 -7.58
CA LEU A 429 -42.53 66.21 -9.01
C LEU A 429 -43.77 67.06 -9.32
N GLN A 430 -44.88 66.87 -8.60
CA GLN A 430 -46.09 67.67 -8.76
C GLN A 430 -45.84 69.13 -8.38
N GLN A 431 -45.12 69.39 -7.29
CA GLN A 431 -44.73 70.75 -6.90
C GLN A 431 -43.88 71.42 -7.98
N LEU A 432 -42.88 70.72 -8.51
CA LEU A 432 -42.03 71.24 -9.59
C LEU A 432 -42.81 71.50 -10.90
N ILE A 433 -43.81 70.67 -11.21
CA ILE A 433 -44.69 70.90 -12.37
C ILE A 433 -45.51 72.18 -12.17
N GLN A 434 -46.09 72.38 -10.99
CA GLN A 434 -46.84 73.60 -10.67
C GLN A 434 -45.95 74.85 -10.75
N GLU A 435 -44.77 74.80 -10.14
CA GLU A 435 -43.80 75.91 -10.20
C GLU A 435 -43.36 76.21 -11.64
N LYS A 436 -43.18 75.18 -12.47
CA LYS A 436 -42.88 75.34 -13.89
C LYS A 436 -44.03 76.03 -14.66
N GLU A 437 -45.27 75.63 -14.41
CA GLU A 437 -46.45 76.23 -15.04
C GLU A 437 -46.61 77.70 -14.66
N GLU A 438 -46.40 78.05 -13.39
CA GLU A 438 -46.40 79.44 -12.91
C GLU A 438 -45.32 80.28 -13.61
N LEU A 439 -44.09 79.77 -13.70
CA LEU A 439 -43.00 80.44 -14.41
C LEU A 439 -43.26 80.59 -15.92
N GLU A 440 -43.92 79.62 -16.56
CA GLU A 440 -44.33 79.73 -17.97
C GLU A 440 -45.38 80.82 -18.18
N ILE A 441 -46.34 80.95 -17.26
CA ILE A 441 -47.33 82.03 -17.28
C ILE A 441 -46.63 83.38 -17.13
N GLU A 442 -45.78 83.56 -16.12
CA GLU A 442 -45.02 84.80 -15.90
C GLU A 442 -44.14 85.15 -17.11
N SER A 443 -43.49 84.15 -17.72
CA SER A 443 -42.69 84.33 -18.93
C SER A 443 -43.54 84.81 -20.11
N SER A 444 -44.74 84.25 -20.29
CA SER A 444 -45.68 84.68 -21.32
C SER A 444 -46.16 86.12 -21.11
N GLU A 445 -46.48 86.50 -19.86
CA GLU A 445 -46.88 87.85 -19.51
C GLU A 445 -45.75 88.85 -19.80
N ASN A 446 -44.53 88.50 -19.38
CA ASN A 446 -43.33 89.28 -19.68
C ASN A 446 -43.10 89.43 -21.18
N ALA A 447 -43.33 88.39 -21.99
CA ALA A 447 -43.24 88.48 -23.44
C ALA A 447 -44.25 89.49 -24.02
N THR A 448 -45.51 89.46 -23.56
CA THR A 448 -46.51 90.46 -24.01
C THR A 448 -46.17 91.89 -23.59
N LEU A 449 -45.51 92.05 -22.44
CA LEU A 449 -45.04 93.36 -21.98
C LEU A 449 -43.89 93.87 -22.84
N ILE A 450 -42.93 93.00 -23.18
CA ILE A 450 -41.84 93.30 -24.12
C ILE A 450 -42.41 93.74 -25.47
N ASP A 451 -43.41 93.02 -26.01
CA ASP A 451 -44.05 93.39 -27.28
C ASP A 451 -44.73 94.76 -27.21
N ARG A 452 -45.45 95.06 -26.12
CA ARG A 452 -46.06 96.38 -25.90
C ARG A 452 -45.00 97.49 -25.85
N LEU A 453 -43.94 97.29 -25.09
CA LEU A 453 -42.83 98.26 -24.99
C LEU A 453 -42.11 98.44 -26.32
N ASN A 454 -42.00 97.40 -27.15
CA ASN A 454 -41.44 97.49 -28.49
C ASN A 454 -42.31 98.34 -29.42
N VAL A 455 -43.63 98.17 -29.39
CA VAL A 455 -44.58 99.00 -30.15
C VAL A 455 -44.51 100.46 -29.72
N GLU A 456 -44.48 100.72 -28.41
CA GLU A 456 -44.36 102.08 -27.87
C GLU A 456 -43.03 102.74 -28.28
N ASN A 457 -41.92 101.99 -28.21
CA ASN A 457 -40.62 102.46 -28.69
C ASN A 457 -40.63 102.76 -30.20
N GLN A 458 -41.34 101.98 -31.02
CA GLN A 458 -41.48 102.26 -32.45
C GLN A 458 -42.25 103.56 -32.69
N LEU A 459 -43.38 103.76 -32.01
CA LEU A 459 -44.17 104.99 -32.08
C LEU A 459 -43.38 106.22 -31.65
N LEU A 460 -42.60 106.11 -30.57
CA LEU A 460 -41.70 107.18 -30.11
C LEU A 460 -40.62 107.51 -31.15
N LYS A 461 -40.03 106.49 -31.79
CA LYS A 461 -39.06 106.70 -32.89
C LYS A 461 -39.70 107.39 -34.10
N GLU A 462 -40.92 107.01 -34.48
CA GLU A 462 -41.65 107.66 -35.56
C GLU A 462 -41.98 109.13 -35.24
N ASN A 463 -42.39 109.40 -34.00
CA ASN A 463 -42.66 110.76 -33.55
C ASN A 463 -41.40 111.63 -33.50
N LEU A 464 -40.27 111.06 -33.05
CA LEU A 464 -38.96 111.72 -33.14
C LEU A 464 -38.59 112.06 -34.58
N ASN A 465 -38.73 111.11 -35.51
CA ASN A 465 -38.47 111.35 -36.93
C ASN A 465 -39.37 112.44 -37.53
N LYS A 466 -40.66 112.48 -37.17
CA LYS A 466 -41.59 113.55 -37.59
C LYS A 466 -41.16 114.90 -37.03
N LEU A 467 -40.77 114.97 -35.76
CA LEU A 467 -40.26 116.19 -35.16
C LEU A 467 -38.96 116.65 -35.83
N GLU A 468 -38.05 115.72 -36.13
CA GLU A 468 -36.80 116.03 -36.84
C GLU A 468 -37.06 116.58 -38.25
N GLN A 469 -38.04 116.02 -38.98
CA GLN A 469 -38.47 116.56 -40.27
C GLN A 469 -39.06 117.95 -40.13
N HIS A 470 -39.92 118.17 -39.14
CA HIS A 470 -40.52 119.48 -38.90
C HIS A 470 -39.50 120.54 -38.48
N ILE A 471 -38.50 120.16 -37.66
CA ILE A 471 -37.37 121.04 -37.32
C ILE A 471 -36.57 121.41 -38.57
N LYS A 472 -36.35 120.47 -39.51
CA LYS A 472 -35.67 120.76 -40.78
C LYS A 472 -36.49 121.71 -41.65
N GLU A 473 -37.81 121.54 -41.73
CA GLU A 473 -38.71 122.46 -42.44
C GLU A 473 -38.64 123.87 -41.84
N LEU A 474 -38.74 124.00 -40.53
CA LEU A 474 -38.60 125.30 -39.83
C LEU A 474 -37.22 125.93 -39.99
N GLN A 475 -36.16 125.11 -40.11
CA GLN A 475 -34.82 125.59 -40.43
C GLN A 475 -34.73 126.11 -41.87
N ILE A 476 -35.37 125.46 -42.83
CA ILE A 476 -35.48 125.94 -44.23
C ILE A 476 -36.28 127.24 -44.27
N GLU A 477 -37.42 127.30 -43.58
CA GLU A 477 -38.30 128.46 -43.54
C GLU A 477 -37.64 129.67 -42.85
N ASN A 478 -36.90 129.46 -41.76
CA ASN A 478 -36.05 130.50 -41.17
C ASN A 478 -34.98 130.97 -42.14
N ARG A 479 -34.35 130.06 -42.89
CA ARG A 479 -33.30 130.39 -43.86
C ARG A 479 -33.86 131.22 -45.02
N ASP A 480 -35.07 130.92 -45.46
CA ASP A 480 -35.80 131.67 -46.49
C ASP A 480 -36.24 133.06 -45.99
N LEU A 481 -36.68 133.16 -44.73
CA LEU A 481 -36.96 134.45 -44.08
C LEU A 481 -35.70 135.32 -43.93
N TYR A 482 -34.55 134.72 -43.59
CA TYR A 482 -33.26 135.43 -43.56
C TYR A 482 -32.85 135.90 -44.96
N ALA A 483 -33.09 135.11 -46.01
CA ALA A 483 -32.84 135.52 -47.40
C ALA A 483 -33.78 136.64 -47.88
N PHE A 484 -35.06 136.58 -47.50
CA PHE A 484 -36.04 137.63 -47.80
C PHE A 484 -35.68 138.96 -47.12
N LYS A 485 -35.20 138.92 -45.88
CA LYS A 485 -34.80 140.11 -45.13
C LYS A 485 -33.57 140.81 -45.73
N ILE A 486 -32.67 140.05 -46.37
CA ILE A 486 -31.51 140.59 -47.09
C ILE A 486 -31.96 141.26 -48.41
N ASN A 487 -32.87 140.64 -49.16
CA ASN A 487 -33.33 141.18 -50.45
C ASN A 487 -34.20 142.47 -50.34
N HIS A 488 -34.80 142.73 -49.18
CA HIS A 488 -35.57 143.97 -48.95
C HIS A 488 -34.76 145.12 -48.34
N GLN A 489 -33.49 144.90 -47.98
CA GLN A 489 -32.58 146.01 -47.65
C GLN A 489 -31.88 146.60 -48.90
N ASP A 490 -31.96 145.94 -50.06
CA ASP A 490 -31.27 146.32 -51.31
C ASP A 490 -32.21 146.82 -52.45
N SER A 491 -33.44 147.21 -52.15
CA SER A 491 -34.30 148.00 -53.06
C SER A 491 -35.07 149.02 -52.23
N MET A 492 -34.70 150.30 -52.26
CA MET A 492 -35.14 151.28 -53.27
C MET A 492 -36.64 151.30 -53.47
#